data_AF-A0A9E3B646-F1
#
_entry.id   AF-A0A9E3B646-F1
#
_cell.length_a   1.000
_cell.length_b   1.000
_cell.length_c   1.000
_cell.angle_alpha   90.00
_cell.angle_beta   90.00
_cell.angle_gamma   90.00
#
_symmetry.space_group_name_H-M   'P 1'
#
loop_
_entity.id
_entity.type
_entity.pdbx_description
1 polymer ?
#
loop_
_entity_poly.entity_id
_entity_poly.type
_entity_poly.pdbx_seq_one_letter_code
_entity_poly.pdbx_strand_id
1 'polypeptide(L)'
;PHGECTRAALALLLGPETEYHMRVRAARRLARQGTEVLPILLKTLSTYPEITSPAWPWWPPQYEHCSRLLIYLSQRAQLGLEDLLHHPASQPAGPVLWASVMEATGLLPHANYEALLCQGLRSPWITVRYAAAMALATKADKVALQKYTIEQLLLRQLQDEALQVQLTIAYALLNSEESRGVDALMQFMHLSMPAEIRKAATFILATEVPVSLSTTQRERLTEHLLHALQDTYTDLALHAAHALSRIAHPSALPAVLKLLDTSNPQTQIVVLTALEEMARHTTMRSTMRRLSLPARVLLFLRSEVPEVRRQASYTLAACGGEYVAAVLGTIVQCRDHPGHVEAIDSLRLLQGVLRAPIRMNVVRWLLRVLAQPEEEIQITALDSLAYLLWQARTHGQKQATSDITQELLREGTVVHLLNNNSAWVRQRSIELLGMLGDSVATAPHLYGRLLHLLYRDNDSGVRACVAYICGQLGGRWAIPGLLQTLLDPDEHVARTALNALSRIATEDDIIVLYVIKELTHLSSPDTDTPHPLTEAGKMALKKWRQAVKKGSRKKLHSSF
;
A
#
# COMPACT_ATOMS: atom_id res chain seq x y z
N PRO A 1 10.22 38.37 -30.69
CA PRO A 1 9.25 37.32 -30.26
C PRO A 1 9.88 36.07 -29.61
N HIS A 2 10.91 35.43 -30.21
CA HIS A 2 11.49 34.19 -29.64
C HIS A 2 12.26 34.43 -28.31
N GLY A 3 13.07 35.49 -28.20
CA GLY A 3 13.87 35.76 -27.00
C GLY A 3 13.07 36.08 -25.72
N GLU A 4 11.93 36.78 -25.84
CA GLU A 4 11.02 37.05 -24.69
C GLU A 4 10.35 35.76 -24.20
N CYS A 5 10.02 34.86 -25.13
CA CYS A 5 9.45 33.56 -24.81
C CYS A 5 10.43 32.65 -24.04
N THR A 6 11.72 32.72 -24.38
CA THR A 6 12.79 31.94 -23.70
C THR A 6 13.04 32.47 -22.29
N ARG A 7 13.13 33.80 -22.11
CA ARG A 7 13.31 34.40 -20.78
C ARG A 7 12.13 34.11 -19.84
N ALA A 8 10.89 34.20 -20.33
CA ALA A 8 9.70 33.86 -19.54
C ALA A 8 9.69 32.38 -19.12
N ALA A 9 10.11 31.48 -20.00
CA ALA A 9 10.22 30.06 -19.65
C ALA A 9 11.34 29.79 -18.64
N LEU A 10 12.49 30.47 -18.73
CA LEU A 10 13.56 30.37 -17.74
C LEU A 10 13.14 30.89 -16.36
N ALA A 11 12.39 32.00 -16.31
CA ALA A 11 11.86 32.54 -15.06
C ALA A 11 10.90 31.55 -14.37
N LEU A 12 10.02 30.90 -15.14
CA LEU A 12 9.14 29.83 -14.62
C LEU A 12 9.91 28.56 -14.22
N LEU A 13 11.04 28.27 -14.87
CA LEU A 13 11.84 27.08 -14.54
C LEU A 13 12.57 27.24 -13.20
N LEU A 14 13.09 28.43 -12.92
CA LEU A 14 13.96 28.72 -11.78
C LEU A 14 13.27 29.45 -10.62
N GLY A 15 12.06 29.97 -10.84
CA GLY A 15 11.34 30.74 -9.83
C GLY A 15 11.02 29.88 -8.60
N PRO A 16 11.38 30.33 -7.38
CA PRO A 16 11.25 29.53 -6.15
C PRO A 16 9.80 29.14 -5.86
N GLU A 17 8.85 30.03 -6.13
CA GLU A 17 7.41 29.83 -5.92
C GLU A 17 6.71 29.16 -7.12
N THR A 18 7.43 28.75 -8.16
CA THR A 18 6.80 28.18 -9.34
C THR A 18 6.33 26.76 -9.07
N GLU A 19 5.03 26.50 -9.25
CA GLU A 19 4.43 25.18 -9.12
C GLU A 19 5.05 24.13 -10.05
N TYR A 20 5.09 22.88 -9.60
CA TYR A 20 5.69 21.74 -10.32
C TYR A 20 5.19 21.63 -11.78
N HIS A 21 3.87 21.71 -11.98
CA HIS A 21 3.27 21.56 -13.31
C HIS A 21 3.70 22.69 -14.28
N MET A 22 3.94 23.89 -13.76
CA MET A 22 4.44 25.03 -14.51
C MET A 22 5.91 24.86 -14.88
N ARG A 23 6.74 24.33 -13.98
CA ARG A 23 8.15 23.99 -14.27
C ARG A 23 8.26 22.94 -15.38
N VAL A 24 7.42 21.91 -15.36
CA VAL A 24 7.34 20.91 -16.45
C VAL A 24 7.00 21.55 -17.79
N ARG A 25 6.01 22.46 -17.82
CA ARG A 25 5.62 23.17 -19.04
C ARG A 25 6.74 24.07 -19.57
N ALA A 26 7.42 24.77 -18.67
CA ALA A 26 8.58 25.61 -18.99
C ALA A 26 9.73 24.80 -19.58
N ALA A 27 10.12 23.69 -18.94
CA ALA A 27 11.16 22.80 -19.42
C ALA A 27 10.84 22.23 -20.81
N ARG A 28 9.60 21.78 -21.05
CA ARG A 28 9.15 21.30 -22.36
C ARG A 28 9.21 22.38 -23.44
N ARG A 29 8.88 23.62 -23.09
CA ARG A 29 8.95 24.76 -24.02
C ARG A 29 10.39 25.07 -24.42
N LEU A 30 11.32 25.05 -23.47
CA LEU A 30 12.75 25.24 -23.72
C LEU A 30 13.32 24.08 -24.57
N ALA A 31 12.95 22.83 -24.26
CA ALA A 31 13.37 21.65 -25.03
C ALA A 31 12.98 21.71 -26.51
N ARG A 32 11.78 22.24 -26.84
CA ARG A 32 11.30 22.39 -28.23
C ARG A 32 12.13 23.34 -29.07
N GLN A 33 12.79 24.31 -28.45
CA GLN A 33 13.65 25.27 -29.14
C GLN A 33 15.02 24.67 -29.54
N GLY A 34 15.33 23.46 -29.08
CA GLY A 34 16.55 22.74 -29.48
C GLY A 34 17.83 23.31 -28.86
N THR A 35 18.97 23.00 -29.48
CA THR A 35 20.31 23.32 -28.98
C THR A 35 20.63 24.82 -28.99
N GLU A 36 19.87 25.63 -29.73
CA GLU A 36 20.03 27.09 -29.79
C GLU A 36 19.83 27.79 -28.44
N VAL A 37 19.04 27.19 -27.54
CA VAL A 37 18.80 27.73 -26.19
C VAL A 37 19.94 27.46 -25.23
N LEU A 38 20.81 26.49 -25.54
CA LEU A 38 21.82 25.99 -24.62
C LEU A 38 22.74 27.12 -24.07
N PRO A 39 23.29 28.05 -24.87
CA PRO A 39 24.13 29.12 -24.34
C PRO A 39 23.39 30.04 -23.36
N ILE A 40 22.12 30.36 -23.63
CA ILE A 40 21.30 31.23 -22.77
C ILE A 40 20.94 30.50 -21.48
N LEU A 41 20.56 29.21 -21.58
CA LEU A 41 20.27 28.38 -20.41
C LEU A 41 21.49 28.25 -19.51
N LEU A 42 22.65 27.88 -20.06
CA LEU A 42 23.90 27.73 -19.30
C LEU A 42 24.30 29.03 -18.61
N LYS A 43 24.26 30.16 -19.33
CA LYS A 43 24.53 31.48 -18.75
C LYS A 43 23.55 31.82 -17.61
N THR A 44 22.28 31.49 -17.78
CA THR A 44 21.24 31.76 -16.77
C THR A 44 21.50 30.91 -15.52
N LEU A 45 21.72 29.59 -15.67
CA LEU A 45 22.01 28.70 -14.55
C LEU A 45 23.33 29.06 -13.85
N SER A 46 24.35 29.52 -14.57
CA SER A 46 25.61 29.95 -13.97
C SER A 46 25.50 31.26 -13.19
N THR A 47 24.60 32.15 -13.57
CA THR A 47 24.43 33.46 -12.92
C THR A 47 23.34 33.45 -11.84
N TYR A 48 22.50 32.42 -11.81
CA TYR A 48 21.42 32.32 -10.84
C TYR A 48 21.97 32.04 -9.43
N PRO A 49 21.50 32.76 -8.40
CA PRO A 49 21.92 32.53 -7.03
C PRO A 49 21.43 31.18 -6.51
N GLU A 50 22.14 30.62 -5.52
CA GLU A 50 21.74 29.39 -4.85
C GLU A 50 20.37 29.58 -4.18
N ILE A 51 19.42 28.69 -4.46
CA ILE A 51 18.12 28.68 -3.78
C ILE A 51 18.34 28.04 -2.41
N THR A 52 18.54 28.88 -1.40
CA THR A 52 18.73 28.47 0.01
C THR A 52 17.52 28.76 0.89
N SER A 53 16.46 29.34 0.32
CA SER A 53 15.22 29.71 1.00
C SER A 53 14.01 28.95 0.42
N PRO A 54 13.14 28.33 1.25
CA PRO A 54 13.22 28.25 2.70
C PRO A 54 14.49 27.52 3.17
N ALA A 55 14.93 27.82 4.40
CA ALA A 55 16.18 27.32 4.94
C ALA A 55 16.32 25.81 4.69
N TRP A 56 17.30 25.48 3.86
CA TRP A 56 17.70 24.13 3.51
C TRP A 56 17.95 23.33 4.80
N PRO A 57 17.39 22.11 4.96
CA PRO A 57 17.24 21.06 3.94
C PRO A 57 15.84 20.67 3.44
N TRP A 58 14.79 21.41 3.82
CA TRP A 58 13.40 20.94 3.69
C TRP A 58 12.80 20.98 2.27
N TRP A 59 13.56 21.52 1.33
CA TRP A 59 13.27 21.48 -0.09
C TRP A 59 14.62 21.35 -0.79
N PRO A 60 15.07 20.13 -1.17
CA PRO A 60 16.26 20.05 -1.99
C PRO A 60 16.03 20.95 -3.21
N PRO A 61 17.05 21.69 -3.68
CA PRO A 61 16.86 22.56 -4.83
C PRO A 61 16.24 21.74 -5.95
N GLN A 62 15.04 22.12 -6.39
CA GLN A 62 14.29 21.35 -7.39
C GLN A 62 14.84 21.66 -8.78
N TYR A 63 16.09 21.25 -9.00
CA TYR A 63 16.73 21.34 -10.29
C TYR A 63 16.44 20.11 -11.14
N GLU A 64 15.70 19.11 -10.66
CA GLU A 64 15.31 17.92 -11.44
C GLU A 64 14.84 18.27 -12.87
N HIS A 65 14.02 19.32 -13.02
CA HIS A 65 13.57 19.77 -14.34
C HIS A 65 14.68 20.41 -15.17
N CYS A 66 15.59 21.15 -14.54
CA CYS A 66 16.81 21.68 -15.16
C CYS A 66 17.71 20.52 -15.58
N SER A 67 17.96 19.54 -14.70
CA SER A 67 18.77 18.34 -14.95
C SER A 67 18.24 17.53 -16.12
N ARG A 68 16.93 17.23 -16.14
CA ARG A 68 16.29 16.53 -17.28
C ARG A 68 16.40 17.32 -18.58
N LEU A 69 16.25 18.65 -18.52
CA LEU A 69 16.44 19.52 -19.68
C LEU A 69 17.88 19.51 -20.17
N LEU A 70 18.87 19.57 -19.27
CA LEU A 70 20.29 19.51 -19.60
C LEU A 70 20.66 18.17 -20.23
N ILE A 71 20.19 17.04 -19.70
CA ILE A 71 20.38 15.71 -20.32
C ILE A 71 19.85 15.71 -21.76
N TYR A 72 18.63 16.19 -21.96
CA TYR A 72 18.00 16.21 -23.28
C TYR A 72 18.77 17.09 -24.28
N LEU A 73 19.18 18.29 -23.86
CA LEU A 73 19.91 19.22 -24.72
C LEU A 73 21.35 18.77 -24.96
N SER A 74 22.02 18.17 -23.98
CA SER A 74 23.39 17.66 -24.13
C SER A 74 23.45 16.50 -25.11
N GLN A 75 22.48 15.57 -25.04
CA GLN A 75 22.36 14.48 -26.00
C GLN A 75 22.13 14.99 -27.43
N ARG A 76 21.28 16.00 -27.61
CA ARG A 76 21.06 16.62 -28.92
C ARG A 76 22.27 17.39 -29.44
N ALA A 77 23.02 18.03 -28.54
CA ALA A 77 24.25 18.75 -28.87
C ALA A 77 25.47 17.82 -29.02
N GLN A 78 25.33 16.53 -28.71
CA GLN A 78 26.43 15.56 -28.62
C GLN A 78 27.56 16.03 -27.68
N LEU A 79 27.17 16.67 -26.57
CA LEU A 79 28.06 17.15 -25.52
C LEU A 79 27.91 16.28 -24.26
N GLY A 80 29.03 16.00 -23.59
CA GLY A 80 29.03 15.42 -22.25
C GLY A 80 28.46 16.39 -21.21
N LEU A 81 27.97 15.85 -20.09
CA LEU A 81 27.49 16.69 -18.99
C LEU A 81 28.61 17.53 -18.35
N GLU A 82 29.85 17.04 -18.34
CA GLU A 82 31.02 17.81 -17.89
C GLU A 82 31.33 18.99 -18.82
N ASP A 83 31.15 18.82 -20.13
CA ASP A 83 31.39 19.87 -21.12
C ASP A 83 30.49 21.09 -20.90
N LEU A 84 29.29 20.88 -20.34
CA LEU A 84 28.38 21.97 -20.00
C LEU A 84 28.96 22.91 -18.93
N LEU A 85 29.75 22.38 -17.99
CA LEU A 85 30.42 23.16 -16.96
C LEU A 85 31.63 23.94 -17.51
N HIS A 86 32.23 23.46 -18.60
CA HIS A 86 33.37 24.08 -19.26
C HIS A 86 33.01 24.95 -20.47
N HIS A 87 31.74 24.95 -20.88
CA HIS A 87 31.24 25.72 -22.01
C HIS A 87 31.53 27.23 -21.88
N PRO A 88 31.87 27.96 -22.97
CA PRO A 88 32.18 29.40 -22.89
C PRO A 88 31.07 30.25 -22.27
N ALA A 89 29.80 29.89 -22.54
CA ALA A 89 28.64 30.58 -21.98
C ALA A 89 28.36 30.28 -20.50
N SER A 90 28.97 29.24 -19.93
CA SER A 90 28.80 28.88 -18.52
C SER A 90 29.87 29.47 -17.60
N GLN A 91 30.92 30.13 -18.12
CA GLN A 91 32.03 30.62 -17.30
C GLN A 91 31.73 31.97 -16.62
N PRO A 92 31.97 32.11 -15.28
CA PRO A 92 32.28 31.04 -14.33
C PRO A 92 31.02 30.22 -13.99
N ALA A 93 31.17 28.89 -13.86
CA ALA A 93 30.04 28.01 -13.58
C ALA A 93 29.54 28.19 -12.14
N GLY A 94 28.28 28.62 -12.00
CA GLY A 94 27.65 28.89 -10.72
C GLY A 94 26.98 27.68 -10.05
N PRO A 95 26.48 27.84 -8.81
CA PRO A 95 25.97 26.75 -7.98
C PRO A 95 24.78 26.02 -8.61
N VAL A 96 23.86 26.75 -9.25
CA VAL A 96 22.65 26.17 -9.83
C VAL A 96 22.98 25.30 -11.04
N LEU A 97 23.90 25.74 -11.91
CA LEU A 97 24.38 24.91 -13.01
C LEU A 97 25.07 23.65 -12.47
N TRP A 98 25.99 23.81 -11.52
CA TRP A 98 26.69 22.68 -10.89
C TRP A 98 25.73 21.67 -10.29
N ALA A 99 24.79 22.10 -9.45
CA ALA A 99 23.81 21.22 -8.81
C ALA A 99 22.91 20.53 -9.86
N SER A 100 22.45 21.27 -10.87
CA SER A 100 21.66 20.69 -11.98
C SER A 100 22.44 19.61 -12.73
N VAL A 101 23.74 19.82 -12.95
CA VAL A 101 24.61 18.81 -13.59
C VAL A 101 24.83 17.60 -12.69
N MET A 102 25.10 17.79 -11.38
CA MET A 102 25.23 16.67 -10.44
C MET A 102 23.95 15.82 -10.39
N GLU A 103 22.77 16.45 -10.24
CA GLU A 103 21.48 15.76 -10.28
C GLU A 103 21.25 15.04 -11.62
N ALA A 104 21.66 15.65 -12.75
CA ALA A 104 21.57 15.01 -14.06
C ALA A 104 22.41 13.73 -14.14
N THR A 105 23.59 13.72 -13.54
CA THR A 105 24.41 12.49 -13.49
C THR A 105 23.77 11.41 -12.62
N GLY A 106 23.10 11.76 -11.52
CA GLY A 106 22.35 10.81 -10.68
C GLY A 106 21.18 10.14 -11.41
N LEU A 107 20.55 10.83 -12.37
CA LEU A 107 19.53 10.24 -13.25
C LEU A 107 20.10 9.24 -14.27
N LEU A 108 21.43 9.18 -14.43
CA LEU A 108 22.16 8.32 -15.36
C LEU A 108 23.15 7.41 -14.60
N PRO A 109 22.67 6.50 -13.73
CA PRO A 109 23.53 5.76 -12.78
C PRO A 109 24.56 4.83 -13.45
N HIS A 110 24.33 4.41 -14.70
CA HIS A 110 25.27 3.55 -15.43
C HIS A 110 26.38 4.33 -16.15
N ALA A 111 26.26 5.65 -16.28
CA ALA A 111 27.29 6.48 -16.87
C ALA A 111 28.47 6.68 -15.91
N ASN A 112 29.68 6.85 -16.46
CA ASN A 112 30.89 7.04 -15.69
C ASN A 112 31.13 8.53 -15.39
N TYR A 113 30.40 9.06 -14.41
CA TYR A 113 30.54 10.44 -13.94
C TYR A 113 31.13 10.55 -12.53
N GLU A 114 31.74 9.49 -12.00
CA GLU A 114 32.26 9.50 -10.62
C GLU A 114 33.36 10.53 -10.38
N ALA A 115 34.24 10.75 -11.36
CA ALA A 115 35.26 11.78 -11.28
C ALA A 115 34.65 13.19 -11.18
N LEU A 116 33.60 13.45 -11.97
CA LEU A 116 32.84 14.70 -11.95
C LEU A 116 32.10 14.89 -10.61
N LEU A 117 31.48 13.82 -10.10
CA LEU A 117 30.84 13.82 -8.79
C LEU A 117 31.83 14.11 -7.66
N CYS A 118 33.05 13.55 -7.72
CA CYS A 118 34.13 13.87 -6.79
C CYS A 118 34.62 15.32 -6.90
N GLN A 119 34.51 15.96 -8.06
CA GLN A 119 34.74 17.41 -8.19
C GLN A 119 33.61 18.19 -7.52
N GLY A 120 32.36 17.78 -7.72
CA GLY A 120 31.18 18.37 -7.05
C GLY A 120 31.28 18.32 -5.52
N LEU A 121 31.78 17.22 -4.95
CA LEU A 121 32.03 17.08 -3.51
C LEU A 121 33.07 18.08 -2.96
N ARG A 122 33.97 18.59 -3.81
CA ARG A 122 35.00 19.59 -3.44
C ARG A 122 34.54 21.03 -3.72
N SER A 123 33.32 21.21 -4.22
CA SER A 123 32.74 22.52 -4.51
C SER A 123 32.60 23.37 -3.24
N PRO A 124 32.74 24.71 -3.32
CA PRO A 124 32.46 25.59 -2.19
C PRO A 124 30.97 25.61 -1.79
N TRP A 125 30.06 25.26 -2.71
CA TRP A 125 28.62 25.35 -2.47
C TRP A 125 28.05 24.08 -1.85
N ILE A 126 27.25 24.26 -0.79
CA ILE A 126 26.69 23.16 -0.03
C ILE A 126 25.68 22.37 -0.88
N THR A 127 24.84 23.06 -1.68
CA THR A 127 23.87 22.37 -2.56
C THR A 127 24.55 21.48 -3.60
N VAL A 128 25.71 21.88 -4.10
CA VAL A 128 26.48 21.09 -5.08
C VAL A 128 27.07 19.86 -4.42
N ARG A 129 27.64 20.00 -3.22
CA ARG A 129 28.16 18.85 -2.44
C ARG A 129 27.05 17.87 -2.10
N TYR A 130 25.88 18.36 -1.68
CA TYR A 130 24.69 17.53 -1.44
C TYR A 130 24.23 16.80 -2.70
N ALA A 131 24.06 17.51 -3.82
CA ALA A 131 23.62 16.92 -5.08
C ALA A 131 24.61 15.86 -5.58
N ALA A 132 25.91 16.11 -5.42
CA ALA A 132 26.96 15.13 -5.74
C ALA A 132 26.88 13.89 -4.83
N ALA A 133 26.75 14.08 -3.51
CA ALA A 133 26.62 12.97 -2.56
C ALA A 133 25.35 12.14 -2.80
N MET A 134 24.23 12.79 -3.10
CA MET A 134 22.97 12.12 -3.44
C MET A 134 23.08 11.34 -4.75
N ALA A 135 23.66 11.94 -5.79
CA ALA A 135 23.91 11.25 -7.05
C ALA A 135 24.81 10.01 -6.86
N LEU A 136 25.83 10.11 -6.01
CA LEU A 136 26.65 8.96 -5.62
C LEU A 136 25.86 7.90 -4.85
N ALA A 137 24.97 8.28 -3.93
CA ALA A 137 24.11 7.34 -3.22
C ALA A 137 23.16 6.58 -4.16
N THR A 138 22.52 7.29 -5.09
CA THR A 138 21.64 6.69 -6.10
C THR A 138 22.39 5.81 -7.10
N LYS A 139 23.67 6.13 -7.36
CA LYS A 139 24.54 5.28 -8.17
C LYS A 139 24.94 4.03 -7.40
N ALA A 140 25.39 4.16 -6.15
CA ALA A 140 25.81 3.06 -5.29
C ALA A 140 24.72 1.99 -5.12
N ASP A 141 23.45 2.40 -5.03
CA ASP A 141 22.29 1.50 -4.99
C ASP A 141 22.21 0.57 -6.22
N LYS A 142 22.70 1.01 -7.39
CA LYS A 142 22.54 0.31 -8.66
C LYS A 142 23.84 -0.26 -9.22
N VAL A 143 24.97 0.37 -8.94
CA VAL A 143 26.29 0.10 -9.51
C VAL A 143 27.33 0.37 -8.43
N ALA A 144 28.24 -0.59 -8.23
CA ALA A 144 29.36 -0.44 -7.30
C ALA A 144 30.20 0.80 -7.64
N LEU A 145 30.51 1.60 -6.63
CA LEU A 145 31.37 2.78 -6.76
C LEU A 145 32.84 2.37 -6.88
N GLN A 146 33.64 3.22 -7.54
CA GLN A 146 35.09 3.05 -7.61
C GLN A 146 35.71 3.26 -6.23
N LYS A 147 36.78 2.50 -5.94
CA LYS A 147 37.52 2.61 -4.67
C LYS A 147 37.97 4.04 -4.36
N TYR A 148 38.43 4.77 -5.37
CA TYR A 148 38.83 6.17 -5.24
C TYR A 148 37.66 7.06 -4.76
N THR A 149 36.46 6.86 -5.31
CA THR A 149 35.25 7.59 -4.94
C THR A 149 34.87 7.32 -3.49
N ILE A 150 34.97 6.06 -3.05
CA ILE A 150 34.74 5.68 -1.65
C ILE A 150 35.75 6.38 -0.72
N GLU A 151 37.04 6.39 -1.08
CA GLU A 151 38.06 7.11 -0.32
C GLU A 151 37.76 8.61 -0.19
N GLN A 152 37.26 9.25 -1.26
CA GLN A 152 36.84 10.66 -1.20
C GLN A 152 35.64 10.89 -0.26
N LEU A 153 34.64 10.00 -0.30
CA LEU A 153 33.48 10.06 0.60
C LEU A 153 33.91 9.93 2.06
N LEU A 154 34.79 8.97 2.36
CA LEU A 154 35.32 8.74 3.70
C LEU A 154 36.16 9.91 4.22
N LEU A 155 37.00 10.51 3.38
CA LEU A 155 37.77 11.71 3.74
C LEU A 155 36.86 12.88 4.07
N ARG A 156 35.77 13.05 3.31
CA ARG A 156 34.85 14.17 3.51
C ARG A 156 33.99 14.01 4.75
N GLN A 157 33.60 12.77 5.09
CA GLN A 157 32.87 12.45 6.31
C GLN A 157 33.64 12.86 7.59
N LEU A 158 34.97 12.93 7.53
CA LEU A 158 35.84 13.31 8.65
C LEU A 158 36.05 14.83 8.79
N GLN A 159 35.53 15.63 7.86
CA GLN A 159 35.67 17.10 7.87
C GLN A 159 34.44 17.77 8.49
N ASP A 160 34.61 19.03 8.94
CA ASP A 160 33.50 19.88 9.34
C ASP A 160 32.65 20.21 8.11
N GLU A 161 31.48 19.61 8.03
CA GLU A 161 30.61 19.61 6.86
C GLU A 161 29.16 19.70 7.34
N ALA A 162 28.28 20.28 6.52
CA ALA A 162 26.87 20.39 6.88
C ALA A 162 26.26 19.00 7.13
N LEU A 163 25.50 18.85 8.23
CA LEU A 163 24.92 17.58 8.69
C LEU A 163 24.20 16.80 7.59
N GLN A 164 23.58 17.50 6.65
CA GLN A 164 22.80 16.91 5.57
C GLN A 164 23.68 16.30 4.50
N VAL A 165 24.79 16.97 4.16
CA VAL A 165 25.80 16.39 3.27
C VAL A 165 26.41 15.17 3.94
N GLN A 166 26.76 15.26 5.23
CA GLN A 166 27.29 14.11 5.97
C GLN A 166 26.31 12.93 6.02
N LEU A 167 25.01 13.19 6.22
CA LEU A 167 23.97 12.17 6.18
C LEU A 167 23.84 11.52 4.80
N THR A 168 23.88 12.31 3.72
CA THR A 168 23.87 11.75 2.35
C THR A 168 25.14 10.98 2.01
N ILE A 169 26.29 11.40 2.51
CA ILE A 169 27.54 10.65 2.39
C ILE A 169 27.43 9.31 3.13
N ALA A 170 26.88 9.32 4.35
CA ALA A 170 26.64 8.10 5.12
C ALA A 170 25.69 7.15 4.40
N TYR A 171 24.65 7.68 3.72
CA TYR A 171 23.78 6.90 2.86
C TYR A 171 24.50 6.30 1.65
N ALA A 172 25.34 7.09 0.95
CA ALA A 172 26.14 6.59 -0.17
C ALA A 172 27.12 5.47 0.25
N LEU A 173 27.74 5.62 1.42
CA LEU A 173 28.62 4.62 2.01
C LEU A 173 27.84 3.35 2.40
N LEU A 174 26.65 3.49 2.99
CA LEU A 174 25.77 2.37 3.30
C LEU A 174 25.45 1.55 2.04
N ASN A 175 25.04 2.21 0.95
CA ASN A 175 24.74 1.56 -0.33
C ASN A 175 25.98 0.95 -1.00
N SER A 176 27.18 1.41 -0.63
CA SER A 176 28.45 0.85 -1.08
C SER A 176 28.96 -0.28 -0.17
N GLU A 177 28.14 -0.76 0.76
CA GLU A 177 28.48 -1.80 1.76
C GLU A 177 29.65 -1.41 2.70
N GLU A 178 29.90 -0.12 2.86
CA GLU A 178 30.97 0.39 3.72
C GLU A 178 30.51 0.54 5.17
N SER A 179 31.19 -0.14 6.09
CA SER A 179 30.82 -0.24 7.51
C SER A 179 30.71 1.13 8.21
N ARG A 180 31.53 2.10 7.80
CA ARG A 180 31.52 3.48 8.32
C ARG A 180 30.23 4.24 8.02
N GLY A 181 29.49 3.86 6.97
CA GLY A 181 28.19 4.45 6.67
C GLY A 181 27.19 4.19 7.79
N VAL A 182 27.11 2.94 8.26
CA VAL A 182 26.24 2.54 9.39
C VAL A 182 26.65 3.24 10.67
N ASP A 183 27.96 3.32 10.96
CA ASP A 183 28.46 3.96 12.18
C ASP A 183 28.08 5.45 12.25
N ALA A 184 28.14 6.16 11.13
CA ALA A 184 27.70 7.56 11.07
C ALA A 184 26.19 7.71 11.17
N LEU A 185 25.41 6.83 10.53
CA LEU A 185 23.96 6.83 10.69
C LEU A 185 23.54 6.61 12.15
N MET A 186 24.23 5.73 12.89
CA MET A 186 24.00 5.57 14.33
C MET A 186 24.29 6.86 15.12
N GLN A 187 25.36 7.60 14.78
CA GLN A 187 25.65 8.89 15.41
C GLN A 187 24.53 9.91 15.15
N PHE A 188 23.97 9.93 13.93
CA PHE A 188 22.87 10.82 13.57
C PHE A 188 21.55 10.52 14.27
N MET A 189 21.41 9.34 14.89
CA MET A 189 20.24 8.99 15.70
C MET A 189 20.32 9.53 17.14
N HIS A 190 21.46 10.06 17.59
CA HIS A 190 21.61 10.53 18.96
C HIS A 190 20.71 11.73 19.27
N LEU A 191 20.21 11.83 20.52
CA LEU A 191 19.28 12.89 20.95
C LEU A 191 19.79 14.33 20.77
N SER A 192 21.11 14.52 20.72
CA SER A 192 21.74 15.83 20.47
C SER A 192 21.53 16.34 19.04
N MET A 193 21.14 15.47 18.12
CA MET A 193 20.94 15.81 16.72
C MET A 193 19.55 16.41 16.49
N PRO A 194 19.38 17.30 15.49
CA PRO A 194 18.08 17.81 15.09
C PRO A 194 17.10 16.67 14.78
N ALA A 195 15.84 16.83 15.20
CA ALA A 195 14.83 15.77 15.14
C ALA A 195 14.71 15.16 13.74
N GLU A 196 14.86 15.99 12.73
CA GLU A 196 14.68 15.61 11.35
C GLU A 196 15.89 14.87 10.76
N ILE A 197 17.10 15.18 11.23
CA ILE A 197 18.30 14.36 10.93
C ILE A 197 18.13 12.98 11.54
N ARG A 198 17.62 12.90 12.78
CA ARG A 198 17.32 11.60 13.40
C ARG A 198 16.26 10.83 12.61
N LYS A 199 15.18 11.49 12.19
CA LYS A 199 14.13 10.90 11.34
C LYS A 199 14.71 10.37 10.03
N ALA A 200 15.52 11.16 9.32
CA ALA A 200 16.12 10.76 8.06
C ALA A 200 17.09 9.58 8.23
N ALA A 201 17.96 9.62 9.25
CA ALA A 201 18.90 8.53 9.52
C ALA A 201 18.17 7.22 9.88
N THR A 202 17.14 7.32 10.73
CA THR A 202 16.32 6.16 11.11
C THR A 202 15.50 5.64 9.92
N PHE A 203 14.97 6.53 9.08
CA PHE A 203 14.28 6.15 7.84
C PHE A 203 15.20 5.38 6.90
N ILE A 204 16.41 5.89 6.63
CA ILE A 204 17.41 5.21 5.77
C ILE A 204 17.69 3.80 6.30
N LEU A 205 17.94 3.65 7.60
CA LEU A 205 18.18 2.34 8.22
C LEU A 205 16.95 1.42 8.20
N ALA A 206 15.75 1.99 8.20
CA ALA A 206 14.50 1.25 8.13
C ALA A 206 14.23 0.74 6.71
N THR A 207 14.57 1.52 5.67
CA THR A 207 14.32 1.17 4.26
C THR A 207 15.46 0.36 3.65
N GLU A 208 16.69 0.64 4.04
CA GLU A 208 17.91 0.06 3.46
C GLU A 208 18.55 -0.87 4.49
N VAL A 209 18.48 -2.19 4.24
CA VAL A 209 19.13 -3.14 5.16
C VAL A 209 20.63 -3.13 4.90
N PRO A 210 21.45 -2.84 5.91
CA PRO A 210 22.90 -2.97 5.78
C PRO A 210 23.24 -4.45 5.53
N VAL A 211 23.78 -4.75 4.35
CA VAL A 211 24.06 -6.11 3.88
C VAL A 211 25.06 -6.83 4.79
N SER A 212 26.05 -6.10 5.31
CA SER A 212 27.10 -6.62 6.19
C SER A 212 27.17 -5.83 7.51
N LEU A 213 26.56 -6.36 8.57
CA LEU A 213 26.74 -5.88 9.93
C LEU A 213 27.64 -6.84 10.71
N SER A 214 28.71 -6.31 11.30
CA SER A 214 29.45 -7.06 12.33
C SER A 214 28.55 -7.28 13.56
N THR A 215 28.87 -8.29 14.38
CA THR A 215 28.12 -8.57 15.62
C THR A 215 28.05 -7.33 16.52
N THR A 216 29.18 -6.63 16.68
CA THR A 216 29.27 -5.43 17.51
C THR A 216 28.46 -4.25 16.95
N GLN A 217 28.45 -4.07 15.64
CA GLN A 217 27.64 -3.03 15.00
C GLN A 217 26.16 -3.33 15.13
N ARG A 218 25.75 -4.59 14.96
CA ARG A 218 24.36 -4.99 15.13
C ARG A 218 23.88 -4.77 16.56
N GLU A 219 24.69 -5.10 17.56
CA GLU A 219 24.38 -4.88 18.97
C GLU A 219 24.21 -3.38 19.26
N ARG A 220 25.19 -2.55 18.87
CA ARG A 220 25.11 -1.09 19.03
C ARG A 220 23.90 -0.49 18.32
N LEU A 221 23.64 -0.88 17.08
CA LEU A 221 22.51 -0.38 16.31
C LEU A 221 21.17 -0.79 16.95
N THR A 222 21.09 -2.02 17.46
CA THR A 222 19.92 -2.50 18.21
C THR A 222 19.69 -1.64 19.45
N GLU A 223 20.73 -1.31 20.22
CA GLU A 223 20.60 -0.43 21.39
C GLU A 223 20.10 0.97 21.02
N HIS A 224 20.63 1.59 19.95
CA HIS A 224 20.19 2.90 19.49
C HIS A 224 18.73 2.88 19.06
N LEU A 225 18.30 1.84 18.35
CA LEU A 225 16.93 1.70 17.92
C LEU A 225 15.97 1.43 19.09
N LEU A 226 16.37 0.63 20.09
CA LEU A 226 15.57 0.43 21.31
C LEU A 226 15.31 1.74 22.05
N HIS A 227 16.29 2.64 22.06
CA HIS A 227 16.10 3.99 22.58
C HIS A 227 15.13 4.80 21.68
N ALA A 228 15.29 4.71 20.36
CA ALA A 228 14.45 5.41 19.39
C ALA A 228 12.97 5.00 19.40
N LEU A 229 12.63 3.77 19.85
CA LEU A 229 11.24 3.33 20.06
C LEU A 229 10.47 4.19 21.09
N GLN A 230 11.19 4.87 21.99
CA GLN A 230 10.63 5.73 23.02
C GLN A 230 10.63 7.22 22.63
N ASP A 231 11.00 7.56 21.40
CA ASP A 231 11.03 8.95 20.96
C ASP A 231 9.62 9.55 20.91
N THR A 232 9.53 10.83 21.26
CA THR A 232 8.32 11.65 21.17
C THR A 232 7.70 11.67 19.77
N TYR A 233 8.54 11.64 18.72
CA TYR A 233 8.07 11.65 17.34
C TYR A 233 7.65 10.24 16.91
N THR A 234 6.35 10.08 16.69
CA THR A 234 5.74 8.78 16.32
C THR A 234 6.33 8.22 15.03
N ASP A 235 6.58 9.06 14.02
CA ASP A 235 7.22 8.62 12.77
C ASP A 235 8.59 8.01 13.04
N LEU A 236 9.43 8.68 13.85
CA LEU A 236 10.78 8.20 14.16
C LEU A 236 10.71 6.84 14.87
N ALA A 237 9.84 6.74 15.87
CA ALA A 237 9.65 5.51 16.64
C ALA A 237 9.15 4.35 15.75
N LEU A 238 8.26 4.61 14.80
CA LEU A 238 7.79 3.62 13.83
C LEU A 238 8.89 3.19 12.85
N HIS A 239 9.70 4.13 12.33
CA HIS A 239 10.88 3.77 11.53
C HIS A 239 11.86 2.92 12.34
N ALA A 240 12.04 3.23 13.63
CA ALA A 240 12.89 2.43 14.51
C ALA A 240 12.34 1.01 14.71
N ALA A 241 11.02 0.86 14.87
CA ALA A 241 10.36 -0.45 14.92
C ALA A 241 10.60 -1.26 13.64
N HIS A 242 10.48 -0.63 12.48
CA HIS A 242 10.71 -1.28 11.19
C HIS A 242 12.18 -1.66 10.98
N ALA A 243 13.12 -0.78 11.33
CA ALA A 243 14.54 -1.10 11.28
C ALA A 243 14.88 -2.28 12.21
N LEU A 244 14.38 -2.27 13.45
CA LEU A 244 14.58 -3.37 14.41
C LEU A 244 14.05 -4.69 13.90
N SER A 245 12.88 -4.71 13.26
CA SER A 245 12.28 -5.96 12.80
C SER A 245 13.14 -6.69 11.76
N ARG A 246 13.92 -5.93 11.00
CA ARG A 246 14.83 -6.42 9.95
C ARG A 246 16.22 -6.80 10.48
N ILE A 247 16.75 -6.07 11.46
CA ILE A 247 18.14 -6.27 11.92
C ILE A 247 18.28 -7.06 13.22
N ALA A 248 17.25 -7.07 14.07
CA ALA A 248 17.41 -7.52 15.45
C ALA A 248 17.69 -9.02 15.50
N HIS A 249 18.62 -9.42 16.36
CA HIS A 249 18.83 -10.82 16.71
C HIS A 249 17.80 -11.23 17.79
N PRO A 250 17.38 -12.51 17.89
CA PRO A 250 16.44 -12.94 18.92
C PRO A 250 16.84 -12.63 20.38
N SER A 251 18.12 -12.38 20.63
CA SER A 251 18.64 -11.92 21.94
C SER A 251 18.16 -10.52 22.33
N ALA A 252 17.65 -9.73 21.37
CA ALA A 252 17.07 -8.40 21.64
C ALA A 252 15.66 -8.46 22.25
N LEU A 253 14.94 -9.58 22.10
CA LEU A 253 13.55 -9.70 22.55
C LEU A 253 13.34 -9.37 24.04
N PRO A 254 14.20 -9.82 24.99
CA PRO A 254 14.06 -9.41 26.39
C PRO A 254 14.14 -7.90 26.60
N ALA A 255 14.99 -7.19 25.84
CA ALA A 255 15.11 -5.74 25.93
C ALA A 255 13.89 -5.04 25.31
N VAL A 256 13.41 -5.51 24.15
CA VAL A 256 12.15 -5.03 23.54
C VAL A 256 10.97 -5.21 24.50
N LEU A 257 10.90 -6.39 25.15
CA LEU A 257 9.84 -6.72 26.11
C LEU A 257 9.84 -5.80 27.34
N LYS A 258 11.01 -5.37 27.82
CA LYS A 258 11.10 -4.43 28.95
C LYS A 258 10.45 -3.08 28.62
N LEU A 259 10.42 -2.68 27.35
CA LEU A 259 9.78 -1.44 26.90
C LEU A 259 8.25 -1.51 26.93
N LEU A 260 7.65 -2.72 26.91
CA LEU A 260 6.21 -2.88 27.09
C LEU A 260 5.75 -2.53 28.51
N ASP A 261 6.64 -2.66 29.50
CA ASP A 261 6.31 -2.38 30.91
C ASP A 261 6.23 -0.86 31.20
N THR A 262 6.40 -0.01 30.17
CA THR A 262 6.21 1.44 30.26
C THR A 262 4.73 1.81 30.33
N SER A 263 4.39 2.91 31.01
CA SER A 263 3.00 3.40 31.09
C SER A 263 2.54 4.22 29.87
N ASN A 264 3.42 4.48 28.90
CA ASN A 264 3.11 5.31 27.74
C ASN A 264 2.42 4.49 26.63
N PRO A 265 1.15 4.76 26.29
CA PRO A 265 0.43 4.02 25.25
C PRO A 265 1.09 4.10 23.87
N GLN A 266 1.68 5.25 23.52
CA GLN A 266 2.35 5.42 22.22
C GLN A 266 3.57 4.49 22.11
N THR A 267 4.39 4.42 23.15
CA THR A 267 5.53 3.51 23.22
C THR A 267 5.07 2.05 23.16
N GLN A 268 4.03 1.70 23.92
CA GLN A 268 3.46 0.35 23.88
C GLN A 268 3.02 -0.04 22.46
N ILE A 269 2.29 0.83 21.76
CA ILE A 269 1.85 0.60 20.38
C ILE A 269 3.06 0.35 19.48
N VAL A 270 4.06 1.23 19.49
CA VAL A 270 5.25 1.12 18.63
C VAL A 270 6.04 -0.16 18.94
N VAL A 271 6.20 -0.53 20.21
CA VAL A 271 6.88 -1.76 20.62
C VAL A 271 6.10 -3.00 20.16
N LEU A 272 4.76 -2.98 20.29
CA LEU A 272 3.89 -4.05 19.79
C LEU A 272 3.95 -4.16 18.25
N THR A 273 4.03 -3.04 17.53
CA THR A 273 4.27 -3.01 16.08
C THR A 273 5.61 -3.67 15.73
N ALA A 274 6.70 -3.31 16.43
CA ALA A 274 8.01 -3.94 16.22
C ALA A 274 7.93 -5.46 16.40
N LEU A 275 7.26 -5.92 17.48
CA LEU A 275 7.08 -7.34 17.76
C LEU A 275 6.21 -8.05 16.70
N GLU A 276 5.17 -7.40 16.19
CA GLU A 276 4.34 -7.92 15.11
C GLU A 276 5.18 -8.16 13.85
N GLU A 277 5.98 -7.18 13.45
CA GLU A 277 6.85 -7.29 12.28
C GLU A 277 7.92 -8.36 12.45
N MET A 278 8.55 -8.42 13.63
CA MET A 278 9.53 -9.45 13.97
C MET A 278 8.91 -10.85 13.88
N ALA A 279 7.64 -11.02 14.26
CA ALA A 279 6.94 -12.30 14.20
C ALA A 279 6.70 -12.82 12.77
N ARG A 280 6.94 -12.01 11.72
CA ARG A 280 6.94 -12.49 10.33
C ARG A 280 8.04 -13.55 10.12
N HIS A 281 9.16 -13.45 10.85
CA HIS A 281 10.25 -14.42 10.79
C HIS A 281 9.99 -15.65 11.67
N THR A 282 10.22 -16.85 11.13
CA THR A 282 9.98 -18.13 11.83
C THR A 282 10.85 -18.32 13.07
N THR A 283 12.12 -17.90 12.99
CA THR A 283 13.08 -17.95 14.11
C THR A 283 12.62 -17.07 15.27
N MET A 284 12.16 -15.85 14.98
CA MET A 284 11.57 -14.93 15.96
C MET A 284 10.33 -15.50 16.61
N ARG A 285 9.40 -16.09 15.85
CA ARG A 285 8.22 -16.75 16.47
C ARG A 285 8.60 -17.87 17.42
N SER A 286 9.64 -18.65 17.07
CA SER A 286 10.10 -19.74 17.94
C SER A 286 10.65 -19.20 19.28
N THR A 287 11.40 -18.10 19.24
CA THR A 287 12.01 -17.50 20.43
C THR A 287 10.98 -16.77 21.28
N MET A 288 10.04 -16.04 20.65
CA MET A 288 8.90 -15.40 21.33
C MET A 288 8.06 -16.40 22.12
N ARG A 289 7.81 -17.59 21.55
CA ARG A 289 7.09 -18.67 22.28
C ARG A 289 7.88 -19.18 23.48
N ARG A 290 9.20 -19.37 23.35
CA ARG A 290 10.06 -19.78 24.47
C ARG A 290 10.09 -18.76 25.60
N LEU A 291 9.99 -17.48 25.26
CA LEU A 291 9.94 -16.36 26.22
C LEU A 291 8.52 -16.05 26.73
N SER A 292 7.54 -16.93 26.46
CA SER A 292 6.12 -16.75 26.82
C SER A 292 5.54 -15.38 26.44
N LEU A 293 6.07 -14.75 25.40
CA LEU A 293 5.68 -13.41 24.95
C LEU A 293 4.17 -13.28 24.68
N PRO A 294 3.50 -14.25 24.02
CA PRO A 294 2.07 -14.15 23.80
C PRO A 294 1.25 -14.02 25.10
N ALA A 295 1.69 -14.66 26.19
CA ALA A 295 1.01 -14.53 27.48
C ALA A 295 1.18 -13.13 28.09
N ARG A 296 2.32 -12.46 27.85
CA ARG A 296 2.54 -11.07 28.28
C ARG A 296 1.73 -10.09 27.44
N VAL A 297 1.75 -10.24 26.12
CA VAL A 297 1.00 -9.37 25.19
C VAL A 297 -0.50 -9.49 25.42
N LEU A 298 -0.99 -10.66 25.83
CA LEU A 298 -2.40 -10.88 26.17
C LEU A 298 -2.95 -9.89 27.20
N LEU A 299 -2.14 -9.49 28.17
CA LEU A 299 -2.55 -8.55 29.23
C LEU A 299 -2.98 -7.20 28.64
N PHE A 300 -2.40 -6.79 27.50
CA PHE A 300 -2.72 -5.54 26.83
C PHE A 300 -4.08 -5.54 26.13
N LEU A 301 -4.72 -6.70 25.93
CA LEU A 301 -6.12 -6.76 25.51
C LEU A 301 -7.09 -6.24 26.59
N ARG A 302 -6.60 -5.96 27.80
CA ARG A 302 -7.35 -5.28 28.88
C ARG A 302 -6.96 -3.82 29.05
N SER A 303 -6.15 -3.26 28.16
CA SER A 303 -5.82 -1.84 28.18
C SER A 303 -7.09 -1.00 28.00
N GLU A 304 -7.17 0.12 28.73
CA GLU A 304 -8.22 1.13 28.55
C GLU A 304 -8.11 1.81 27.17
N VAL A 305 -6.91 1.84 26.59
CA VAL A 305 -6.63 2.48 25.29
C VAL A 305 -6.95 1.50 24.14
N PRO A 306 -7.96 1.80 23.29
CA PRO A 306 -8.36 0.92 22.19
C PRO A 306 -7.24 0.62 21.18
N GLU A 307 -6.39 1.60 20.89
CA GLU A 307 -5.27 1.46 19.95
C GLU A 307 -4.24 0.44 20.46
N VAL A 308 -4.00 0.40 21.77
CA VAL A 308 -3.12 -0.60 22.40
C VAL A 308 -3.72 -1.99 22.31
N ARG A 309 -5.03 -2.14 22.57
CA ARG A 309 -5.73 -3.44 22.43
C ARG A 309 -5.64 -3.95 20.99
N ARG A 310 -5.91 -3.07 20.02
CA ARG A 310 -5.87 -3.40 18.59
C ARG A 310 -4.48 -3.85 18.16
N GLN A 311 -3.45 -3.07 18.50
CA GLN A 311 -2.09 -3.44 18.14
C GLN A 311 -1.63 -4.72 18.85
N ALA A 312 -2.02 -4.93 20.11
CA ALA A 312 -1.73 -6.16 20.84
C ALA A 312 -2.39 -7.39 20.19
N SER A 313 -3.62 -7.25 19.69
CA SER A 313 -4.33 -8.34 18.99
C SER A 313 -3.63 -8.70 17.66
N TYR A 314 -3.12 -7.71 16.92
CA TYR A 314 -2.31 -7.94 15.72
C TYR A 314 -0.98 -8.62 16.04
N THR A 315 -0.27 -8.19 17.09
CA THR A 315 0.97 -8.85 17.53
C THR A 315 0.73 -10.31 17.93
N LEU A 316 -0.37 -10.61 18.64
CA LEU A 316 -0.77 -11.97 18.98
C LEU A 316 -1.07 -12.79 17.73
N ALA A 317 -1.86 -12.25 16.81
CA ALA A 317 -2.19 -12.88 15.54
C ALA A 317 -0.91 -13.24 14.76
N ALA A 318 0.06 -12.32 14.67
CA ALA A 318 1.33 -12.53 13.98
C ALA A 318 2.18 -13.63 14.63
N CYS A 319 2.19 -13.70 15.97
CA CYS A 319 2.85 -14.78 16.72
C CYS A 319 2.24 -16.16 16.39
N GLY A 320 0.91 -16.22 16.37
CA GLY A 320 0.15 -17.42 16.03
C GLY A 320 0.38 -18.62 16.96
N GLY A 321 -0.07 -19.79 16.50
CA GLY A 321 0.04 -21.04 17.24
C GLY A 321 -1.19 -21.38 18.07
N GLU A 322 -1.24 -22.61 18.57
CA GLU A 322 -2.43 -23.18 19.23
C GLU A 322 -2.78 -22.48 20.54
N TYR A 323 -1.78 -22.08 21.33
CA TYR A 323 -1.98 -21.31 22.56
C TYR A 323 -2.71 -19.99 22.27
N VAL A 324 -2.21 -19.21 21.30
CA VAL A 324 -2.83 -17.92 20.93
C VAL A 324 -4.24 -18.14 20.40
N ALA A 325 -4.42 -19.13 19.53
CA ALA A 325 -5.75 -19.47 19.01
C ALA A 325 -6.74 -19.79 20.14
N ALA A 326 -6.33 -20.65 21.09
CA ALA A 326 -7.18 -21.04 22.22
C ALA A 326 -7.56 -19.85 23.10
N VAL A 327 -6.60 -19.00 23.43
CA VAL A 327 -6.82 -17.82 24.28
C VAL A 327 -7.68 -16.75 23.59
N LEU A 328 -7.45 -16.49 22.30
CA LEU A 328 -8.34 -15.60 21.55
C LEU A 328 -9.75 -16.21 21.48
N GLY A 329 -9.84 -17.52 21.28
CA GLY A 329 -11.11 -18.26 21.29
C GLY A 329 -11.89 -18.15 22.61
N THR A 330 -11.22 -18.08 23.76
CA THR A 330 -11.89 -17.84 25.05
C THR A 330 -12.35 -16.39 25.20
N ILE A 331 -11.53 -15.41 24.80
CA ILE A 331 -11.91 -13.99 24.83
C ILE A 331 -13.11 -13.72 23.92
N VAL A 332 -13.13 -14.33 22.74
CA VAL A 332 -14.25 -14.25 21.79
C VAL A 332 -15.54 -14.83 22.35
N GLN A 333 -15.49 -15.68 23.38
CA GLN A 333 -16.67 -16.19 24.08
C GLN A 333 -17.09 -15.31 25.27
N CYS A 334 -16.21 -14.43 25.76
CA CYS A 334 -16.46 -13.53 26.87
C CYS A 334 -16.82 -12.12 26.35
N ARG A 335 -18.12 -11.81 26.29
CA ARG A 335 -18.63 -10.53 25.75
C ARG A 335 -18.15 -9.31 26.54
N ASP A 336 -18.07 -9.45 27.86
CA ASP A 336 -17.66 -8.36 28.76
C ASP A 336 -16.15 -8.08 28.73
N HIS A 337 -15.37 -8.86 27.97
CA HIS A 337 -13.94 -8.62 27.89
C HIS A 337 -13.66 -7.37 27.05
N PRO A 338 -12.85 -6.40 27.53
CA PRO A 338 -12.59 -5.15 26.80
C PRO A 338 -11.97 -5.36 25.41
N GLY A 339 -11.18 -6.43 25.25
CA GLY A 339 -10.59 -6.85 23.98
C GLY A 339 -11.46 -7.78 23.11
N HIS A 340 -12.78 -7.87 23.34
CA HIS A 340 -13.65 -8.82 22.66
C HIS A 340 -13.66 -8.60 21.13
N VAL A 341 -13.88 -7.35 20.69
CA VAL A 341 -13.94 -6.99 19.27
C VAL A 341 -12.59 -7.18 18.60
N GLU A 342 -11.50 -6.73 19.25
CA GLU A 342 -10.14 -6.89 18.73
C GLU A 342 -9.73 -8.36 18.63
N ALA A 343 -10.23 -9.22 19.52
CA ALA A 343 -10.00 -10.66 19.44
C ALA A 343 -10.73 -11.28 18.24
N ILE A 344 -11.99 -10.90 17.97
CA ILE A 344 -12.74 -11.37 16.79
C ILE A 344 -12.04 -10.97 15.50
N ASP A 345 -11.57 -9.72 15.41
CA ASP A 345 -10.80 -9.22 14.27
C ASP A 345 -9.47 -10.00 14.12
N SER A 346 -8.71 -10.15 15.22
CA SER A 346 -7.40 -10.81 15.17
C SER A 346 -7.43 -12.28 14.70
N LEU A 347 -8.55 -12.99 14.92
CA LEU A 347 -8.70 -14.37 14.48
C LEU A 347 -8.55 -14.54 12.95
N ARG A 348 -8.95 -13.54 12.14
CA ARG A 348 -8.79 -13.61 10.68
C ARG A 348 -7.34 -13.41 10.22
N LEU A 349 -6.54 -12.74 11.03
CA LEU A 349 -5.12 -12.46 10.78
C LEU A 349 -4.17 -13.49 11.43
N LEU A 350 -4.73 -14.44 12.19
CA LEU A 350 -3.97 -15.39 12.98
C LEU A 350 -3.04 -16.22 12.08
N GLN A 351 -1.74 -16.19 12.41
CA GLN A 351 -0.72 -16.84 11.63
C GLN A 351 -0.88 -18.37 11.68
N GLY A 352 -1.14 -18.96 10.51
CA GLY A 352 -1.47 -20.38 10.37
C GLY A 352 -2.93 -20.74 10.65
N VAL A 353 -3.86 -19.76 10.68
CA VAL A 353 -5.29 -19.97 10.93
C VAL A 353 -5.92 -21.05 10.05
N LEU A 354 -5.50 -21.14 8.79
CA LEU A 354 -6.04 -22.12 7.85
C LEU A 354 -5.52 -23.56 8.07
N ARG A 355 -4.66 -23.82 9.05
CA ARG A 355 -4.19 -25.17 9.39
C ARG A 355 -5.18 -25.89 10.29
N ALA A 356 -5.34 -27.20 10.12
CA ALA A 356 -6.10 -28.02 11.07
C ALA A 356 -5.28 -28.21 12.37
N PRO A 357 -5.92 -28.27 13.56
CA PRO A 357 -7.36 -28.11 13.81
C PRO A 357 -7.81 -26.64 13.99
N ILE A 358 -6.86 -25.69 14.04
CA ILE A 358 -7.11 -24.26 14.33
C ILE A 358 -8.23 -23.69 13.46
N ARG A 359 -8.19 -23.96 12.14
CA ARG A 359 -9.18 -23.50 11.17
C ARG A 359 -10.61 -23.75 11.62
N MET A 360 -10.90 -25.00 12.03
CA MET A 360 -12.26 -25.40 12.36
C MET A 360 -12.72 -24.77 13.67
N ASN A 361 -11.83 -24.64 14.65
CA ASN A 361 -12.14 -23.97 15.91
C ASN A 361 -12.45 -22.49 15.69
N VAL A 362 -11.62 -21.79 14.90
CA VAL A 362 -11.81 -20.37 14.59
C VAL A 362 -13.13 -20.12 13.87
N VAL A 363 -13.43 -20.91 12.83
CA VAL A 363 -14.71 -20.79 12.12
C VAL A 363 -15.88 -21.00 13.07
N ARG A 364 -15.85 -22.03 13.92
CA ARG A 364 -16.93 -22.31 14.90
C ARG A 364 -17.09 -21.20 15.93
N TRP A 365 -15.99 -20.61 16.40
CA TRP A 365 -16.07 -19.47 17.33
C TRP A 365 -16.70 -18.26 16.65
N LEU A 366 -16.28 -17.93 15.42
CA LEU A 366 -16.87 -16.84 14.65
C LEU A 366 -18.37 -17.08 14.37
N LEU A 367 -18.78 -18.32 14.06
CA LEU A 367 -20.19 -18.67 13.89
C LEU A 367 -21.00 -18.49 15.18
N ARG A 368 -20.42 -18.78 16.35
CA ARG A 368 -21.09 -18.52 17.64
C ARG A 368 -21.20 -17.02 17.94
N VAL A 369 -20.22 -16.22 17.52
CA VAL A 369 -20.25 -14.76 17.65
C VAL A 369 -21.40 -14.16 16.84
N LEU A 370 -21.78 -14.77 15.72
CA LEU A 370 -22.93 -14.32 14.93
C LEU A 370 -24.28 -14.44 15.66
N ALA A 371 -24.37 -15.27 16.70
CA ALA A 371 -25.57 -15.37 17.53
C ALA A 371 -25.73 -14.22 18.54
N GLN A 372 -24.74 -13.32 18.64
CA GLN A 372 -24.82 -12.13 19.47
C GLN A 372 -25.68 -11.04 18.77
N PRO A 373 -26.47 -10.25 19.51
CA PRO A 373 -27.40 -9.28 18.90
C PRO A 373 -26.74 -8.01 18.36
N GLU A 374 -25.50 -7.72 18.73
CA GLU A 374 -24.81 -6.47 18.38
C GLU A 374 -24.37 -6.48 16.91
N GLU A 375 -24.84 -5.48 16.15
CA GLU A 375 -24.57 -5.36 14.71
C GLU A 375 -23.06 -5.32 14.38
N GLU A 376 -22.29 -4.50 15.09
CA GLU A 376 -20.85 -4.35 14.86
C GLU A 376 -20.08 -5.66 15.06
N ILE A 377 -20.46 -6.45 16.07
CA ILE A 377 -19.89 -7.76 16.37
C ILE A 377 -20.22 -8.75 15.25
N GLN A 378 -21.47 -8.76 14.78
CA GLN A 378 -21.90 -9.61 13.68
C GLN A 378 -21.19 -9.27 12.37
N ILE A 379 -21.05 -7.98 12.05
CA ILE A 379 -20.32 -7.53 10.86
C ILE A 379 -18.85 -7.93 10.94
N THR A 380 -18.20 -7.71 12.09
CA THR A 380 -16.78 -8.08 12.28
C THR A 380 -16.57 -9.59 12.10
N ALA A 381 -17.48 -10.41 12.64
CA ALA A 381 -17.42 -11.86 12.47
C ALA A 381 -17.67 -12.30 11.02
N LEU A 382 -18.62 -11.69 10.30
CA LEU A 382 -18.87 -11.93 8.88
C LEU A 382 -17.66 -11.55 8.02
N ASP A 383 -17.06 -10.39 8.27
CA ASP A 383 -15.86 -9.93 7.57
C ASP A 383 -14.66 -10.85 7.86
N SER A 384 -14.54 -11.35 9.08
CA SER A 384 -13.53 -12.36 9.44
C SER A 384 -13.74 -13.66 8.67
N LEU A 385 -14.97 -14.18 8.56
CA LEU A 385 -15.28 -15.38 7.79
C LEU A 385 -15.04 -15.20 6.29
N ALA A 386 -15.45 -14.06 5.74
CA ALA A 386 -15.21 -13.67 4.36
C ALA A 386 -13.70 -13.62 4.06
N TYR A 387 -12.92 -12.99 4.94
CA TYR A 387 -11.47 -12.90 4.80
C TYR A 387 -10.81 -14.29 4.81
N LEU A 388 -11.20 -15.18 5.72
CA LEU A 388 -10.68 -16.54 5.78
C LEU A 388 -10.97 -17.34 4.50
N LEU A 389 -12.18 -17.19 3.95
CA LEU A 389 -12.57 -17.83 2.70
C LEU A 389 -11.78 -17.28 1.50
N TRP A 390 -11.62 -15.95 1.44
CA TRP A 390 -10.79 -15.30 0.43
C TRP A 390 -9.33 -15.78 0.52
N GLN A 391 -8.74 -15.77 1.72
CA GLN A 391 -7.38 -16.22 1.98
C GLN A 391 -7.18 -17.69 1.57
N ALA A 392 -8.14 -18.58 1.90
CA ALA A 392 -8.06 -19.98 1.50
C ALA A 392 -8.04 -20.15 -0.02
N ARG A 393 -8.78 -19.32 -0.76
CA ARG A 393 -8.84 -19.36 -2.23
C ARG A 393 -7.61 -18.78 -2.89
N THR A 394 -7.13 -17.63 -2.42
CA THR A 394 -5.94 -16.98 -2.98
C THR A 394 -4.69 -17.85 -2.81
N HIS A 395 -4.61 -18.61 -1.72
CA HIS A 395 -3.53 -19.58 -1.50
C HIS A 395 -3.81 -20.98 -2.09
N GLY A 396 -4.90 -21.19 -2.83
CA GLY A 396 -5.22 -22.48 -3.47
C GLY A 396 -5.54 -23.63 -2.49
N GLN A 397 -5.89 -23.33 -1.24
CA GLN A 397 -6.17 -24.32 -0.20
C GLN A 397 -7.60 -24.87 -0.32
N LYS A 398 -7.79 -25.82 -1.25
CA LYS A 398 -9.11 -26.42 -1.56
C LYS A 398 -9.78 -27.05 -0.33
N GLN A 399 -9.02 -27.79 0.50
CA GLN A 399 -9.58 -28.41 1.71
C GLN A 399 -10.06 -27.37 2.72
N ALA A 400 -9.27 -26.31 2.96
CA ALA A 400 -9.67 -25.25 3.87
C ALA A 400 -10.94 -24.55 3.38
N THR A 401 -11.02 -24.27 2.07
CA THR A 401 -12.22 -23.70 1.44
C THR A 401 -13.43 -24.60 1.63
N SER A 402 -13.29 -25.91 1.37
CA SER A 402 -14.35 -26.90 1.53
C SER A 402 -14.84 -26.96 2.98
N ASP A 403 -13.93 -27.06 3.94
CA ASP A 403 -14.27 -27.18 5.36
C ASP A 403 -14.98 -25.91 5.89
N ILE A 404 -14.47 -24.72 5.53
CA ILE A 404 -15.11 -23.44 5.89
C ILE A 404 -16.52 -23.38 5.29
N THR A 405 -16.66 -23.77 4.02
CA THR A 405 -17.94 -23.75 3.30
C THR A 405 -18.95 -24.71 3.91
N GLN A 406 -18.53 -25.94 4.24
CA GLN A 406 -19.40 -26.92 4.89
C GLN A 406 -19.89 -26.40 6.25
N GLU A 407 -19.01 -25.80 7.05
CA GLU A 407 -19.40 -25.28 8.36
C GLU A 407 -20.30 -24.02 8.26
N LEU A 408 -20.10 -23.17 7.25
CA LEU A 408 -20.97 -22.02 6.98
C LEU A 408 -22.37 -22.44 6.53
N LEU A 409 -22.47 -23.45 5.68
CA LEU A 409 -23.75 -23.99 5.20
C LEU A 409 -24.38 -24.97 6.19
N ARG A 410 -23.70 -25.30 7.28
CA ARG A 410 -24.19 -26.18 8.33
C ARG A 410 -25.16 -25.45 9.24
N GLU A 411 -26.37 -26.02 9.35
CA GLU A 411 -27.43 -25.61 10.27
C GLU A 411 -27.87 -24.13 10.13
N GLY A 412 -29.01 -23.76 10.70
CA GLY A 412 -29.78 -22.55 10.40
C GLY A 412 -29.11 -21.18 10.60
N THR A 413 -27.79 -21.11 10.79
CA THR A 413 -26.99 -19.89 10.98
C THR A 413 -27.18 -18.89 9.85
N VAL A 414 -26.97 -19.31 8.59
CA VAL A 414 -27.16 -18.42 7.43
C VAL A 414 -28.62 -17.95 7.33
N VAL A 415 -29.59 -18.85 7.55
CA VAL A 415 -31.01 -18.48 7.52
C VAL A 415 -31.34 -17.43 8.59
N HIS A 416 -30.80 -17.59 9.81
CA HIS A 416 -30.95 -16.61 10.88
C HIS A 416 -30.37 -15.25 10.49
N LEU A 417 -29.19 -15.23 9.88
CA LEU A 417 -28.52 -13.99 9.46
C LEU A 417 -29.25 -13.28 8.30
N LEU A 418 -29.82 -14.05 7.38
CA LEU A 418 -30.72 -13.53 6.33
C LEU A 418 -32.06 -13.01 6.89
N ASN A 419 -32.40 -13.33 8.14
CA ASN A 419 -33.56 -12.83 8.87
C ASN A 419 -33.20 -11.69 9.85
N ASN A 420 -31.93 -11.28 9.92
CA ASN A 420 -31.48 -10.28 10.89
C ASN A 420 -32.19 -8.94 10.66
N ASN A 421 -32.46 -8.19 11.73
CA ASN A 421 -33.11 -6.88 11.66
C ASN A 421 -32.23 -5.84 10.95
N SER A 422 -30.91 -5.93 11.11
CA SER A 422 -29.94 -5.06 10.45
C SER A 422 -29.83 -5.37 8.96
N ALA A 423 -30.03 -4.34 8.13
CA ALA A 423 -29.79 -4.43 6.69
C ALA A 423 -28.32 -4.74 6.37
N TRP A 424 -27.39 -4.20 7.16
CA TRP A 424 -25.95 -4.39 6.98
C TRP A 424 -25.56 -5.86 7.19
N VAL A 425 -26.08 -6.48 8.25
CA VAL A 425 -25.85 -7.92 8.51
C VAL A 425 -26.44 -8.78 7.39
N ARG A 426 -27.64 -8.47 6.92
CA ARG A 426 -28.25 -9.18 5.78
C ARG A 426 -27.39 -9.06 4.51
N GLN A 427 -26.96 -7.85 4.15
CA GLN A 427 -26.09 -7.61 2.99
C GLN A 427 -24.78 -8.38 3.09
N ARG A 428 -24.05 -8.28 4.21
CA ARG A 428 -22.79 -9.00 4.44
C ARG A 428 -22.96 -10.52 4.37
N SER A 429 -24.09 -11.03 4.87
CA SER A 429 -24.41 -12.46 4.78
C SER A 429 -24.66 -12.91 3.34
N ILE A 430 -25.33 -12.08 2.53
CA ILE A 430 -25.55 -12.34 1.11
C ILE A 430 -24.22 -12.29 0.34
N GLU A 431 -23.35 -11.31 0.63
CA GLU A 431 -22.00 -11.24 0.03
C GLU A 431 -21.18 -12.49 0.35
N LEU A 432 -21.21 -12.97 1.60
CA LEU A 432 -20.53 -14.19 2.00
C LEU A 432 -21.06 -15.42 1.24
N LEU A 433 -22.37 -15.52 1.01
CA LEU A 433 -22.96 -16.55 0.15
C LEU A 433 -22.46 -16.44 -1.30
N GLY A 434 -22.38 -15.23 -1.83
CA GLY A 434 -21.78 -14.96 -3.14
C GLY A 434 -20.35 -15.45 -3.23
N MET A 435 -19.57 -15.25 -2.16
CA MET A 435 -18.24 -15.81 -2.08
C MET A 435 -18.31 -17.33 -2.14
N LEU A 436 -19.17 -18.04 -1.42
CA LEU A 436 -19.23 -19.51 -1.48
C LEU A 436 -19.41 -20.09 -2.91
N GLY A 437 -20.02 -19.35 -3.83
CA GLY A 437 -20.06 -19.72 -5.24
C GLY A 437 -20.92 -20.96 -5.49
N ASP A 438 -20.46 -21.88 -6.34
CA ASP A 438 -21.20 -23.08 -6.72
C ASP A 438 -21.60 -23.96 -5.52
N SER A 439 -20.90 -23.86 -4.39
CA SER A 439 -21.28 -24.57 -3.17
C SER A 439 -22.65 -24.18 -2.62
N VAL A 440 -23.17 -22.98 -2.95
CA VAL A 440 -24.55 -22.60 -2.59
C VAL A 440 -25.58 -23.52 -3.27
N ALA A 441 -25.21 -24.19 -4.37
CA ALA A 441 -26.07 -25.18 -5.03
C ALA A 441 -26.45 -26.37 -4.14
N THR A 442 -25.65 -26.67 -3.10
CA THR A 442 -25.90 -27.77 -2.17
C THR A 442 -26.91 -27.40 -1.07
N ALA A 443 -27.33 -26.13 -1.00
CA ALA A 443 -28.24 -25.60 0.01
C ALA A 443 -29.51 -24.96 -0.60
N PRO A 444 -30.35 -25.73 -1.33
CA PRO A 444 -31.51 -25.18 -2.05
C PRO A 444 -32.58 -24.58 -1.13
N HIS A 445 -32.59 -24.94 0.15
CA HIS A 445 -33.48 -24.34 1.15
C HIS A 445 -33.25 -22.82 1.34
N LEU A 446 -32.07 -22.30 0.94
CA LEU A 446 -31.78 -20.86 0.98
C LEU A 446 -32.48 -20.07 -0.14
N TYR A 447 -32.84 -20.71 -1.25
CA TYR A 447 -33.37 -20.01 -2.43
C TYR A 447 -34.67 -19.30 -2.15
N GLY A 448 -35.59 -19.95 -1.43
CA GLY A 448 -36.85 -19.34 -1.02
C GLY A 448 -36.63 -18.08 -0.18
N ARG A 449 -35.62 -18.10 0.71
CA ARG A 449 -35.29 -16.94 1.53
C ARG A 449 -34.65 -15.81 0.73
N LEU A 450 -33.71 -16.13 -0.17
CA LEU A 450 -33.11 -15.14 -1.06
C LEU A 450 -34.17 -14.49 -1.96
N LEU A 451 -35.08 -15.27 -2.55
CA LEU A 451 -36.20 -14.72 -3.33
C LEU A 451 -37.11 -13.84 -2.46
N HIS A 452 -37.42 -14.24 -1.23
CA HIS A 452 -38.19 -13.39 -0.33
C HIS A 452 -37.51 -12.04 -0.08
N LEU A 453 -36.20 -12.03 0.20
CA LEU A 453 -35.43 -10.79 0.35
C LEU A 453 -35.44 -9.95 -0.92
N LEU A 454 -35.23 -10.58 -2.08
CA LEU A 454 -35.27 -9.92 -3.38
C LEU A 454 -36.58 -9.16 -3.64
N TYR A 455 -37.72 -9.69 -3.17
CA TYR A 455 -39.05 -9.10 -3.40
C TYR A 455 -39.55 -8.17 -2.30
N ARG A 456 -39.23 -8.48 -1.04
CA ARG A 456 -39.95 -7.95 0.12
C ARG A 456 -39.05 -7.27 1.15
N ASP A 457 -37.73 -7.24 0.94
CA ASP A 457 -36.86 -6.54 1.89
C ASP A 457 -37.12 -5.03 1.81
N ASN A 458 -37.18 -4.37 2.96
CA ASN A 458 -37.43 -2.93 3.05
C ASN A 458 -36.23 -2.11 2.55
N ASP A 459 -35.01 -2.67 2.67
CA ASP A 459 -33.78 -2.01 2.27
C ASP A 459 -33.46 -2.30 0.79
N SER A 460 -33.36 -1.27 -0.04
CA SER A 460 -33.06 -1.45 -1.46
C SER A 460 -31.64 -1.97 -1.70
N GLY A 461 -30.69 -1.65 -0.83
CA GLY A 461 -29.34 -2.21 -0.87
C GLY A 461 -29.34 -3.73 -0.69
N VAL A 462 -30.16 -4.27 0.23
CA VAL A 462 -30.35 -5.73 0.38
C VAL A 462 -30.94 -6.34 -0.89
N ARG A 463 -32.00 -5.76 -1.46
CA ARG A 463 -32.62 -6.27 -2.69
C ARG A 463 -31.63 -6.28 -3.86
N ALA A 464 -30.90 -5.19 -4.06
CA ALA A 464 -29.85 -5.09 -5.07
C ALA A 464 -28.73 -6.12 -4.84
N CYS A 465 -28.29 -6.32 -3.59
CA CYS A 465 -27.27 -7.29 -3.23
C CYS A 465 -27.71 -8.72 -3.57
N VAL A 466 -28.95 -9.10 -3.25
CA VAL A 466 -29.49 -10.41 -3.66
C VAL A 466 -29.51 -10.57 -5.17
N ALA A 467 -30.00 -9.56 -5.91
CA ALA A 467 -30.05 -9.60 -7.36
C ALA A 467 -28.64 -9.82 -7.95
N TYR A 468 -27.66 -9.06 -7.45
CA TYR A 468 -26.26 -9.16 -7.85
C TYR A 468 -25.69 -10.56 -7.61
N ILE A 469 -25.88 -11.10 -6.41
CA ILE A 469 -25.37 -12.43 -6.03
C ILE A 469 -26.02 -13.55 -6.84
N CYS A 470 -27.32 -13.48 -7.12
CA CYS A 470 -27.98 -14.45 -8.02
C CYS A 470 -27.30 -14.48 -9.39
N GLY A 471 -26.92 -13.31 -9.91
CA GLY A 471 -26.18 -13.16 -11.16
C GLY A 471 -24.72 -13.65 -11.10
N GLN A 472 -24.07 -13.55 -9.94
CA GLN A 472 -22.71 -14.09 -9.73
C GLN A 472 -22.70 -15.61 -9.62
N LEU A 473 -23.68 -16.19 -8.91
CA LEU A 473 -23.80 -17.64 -8.69
C LEU A 473 -24.25 -18.41 -9.93
N GLY A 474 -24.65 -17.74 -11.03
CA GLY A 474 -25.26 -18.41 -12.17
C GLY A 474 -26.63 -19.02 -11.83
N GLY A 475 -27.30 -18.50 -10.80
CA GLY A 475 -28.51 -19.09 -10.23
C GLY A 475 -29.74 -18.93 -11.13
N ARG A 476 -29.91 -19.83 -12.10
CA ARG A 476 -31.07 -19.80 -13.02
C ARG A 476 -32.42 -19.92 -12.30
N TRP A 477 -32.44 -20.49 -11.10
CA TRP A 477 -33.62 -20.53 -10.22
C TRP A 477 -34.16 -19.12 -9.87
N ALA A 478 -33.32 -18.08 -9.97
CA ALA A 478 -33.71 -16.70 -9.68
C ALA A 478 -34.34 -15.96 -10.87
N ILE A 479 -34.36 -16.54 -12.09
CA ILE A 479 -34.85 -15.85 -13.30
C ILE A 479 -36.25 -15.27 -13.13
N PRO A 480 -37.27 -16.03 -12.66
CA PRO A 480 -38.62 -15.47 -12.47
C PRO A 480 -38.62 -14.28 -11.52
N GLY A 481 -37.79 -14.34 -10.48
CA GLY A 481 -37.71 -13.26 -9.50
C GLY A 481 -37.01 -12.02 -9.99
N LEU A 482 -35.89 -12.20 -10.67
CA LEU A 482 -35.16 -11.08 -11.27
C LEU A 482 -36.01 -10.38 -12.35
N LEU A 483 -36.85 -11.12 -13.10
CA LEU A 483 -37.80 -10.52 -14.03
C LEU A 483 -38.80 -9.61 -13.30
N GLN A 484 -39.33 -10.04 -12.16
CA GLN A 484 -40.21 -9.22 -11.35
C GLN A 484 -39.48 -7.99 -10.76
N THR A 485 -38.23 -8.15 -10.34
CA THR A 485 -37.39 -7.07 -9.78
C THR A 485 -37.04 -5.98 -10.81
N LEU A 486 -37.25 -6.20 -12.11
CA LEU A 486 -37.17 -5.12 -13.10
C LEU A 486 -38.21 -4.01 -12.87
N LEU A 487 -39.27 -4.30 -12.11
CA LEU A 487 -40.32 -3.37 -11.73
C LEU A 487 -40.09 -2.75 -10.33
N ASP A 488 -38.92 -2.97 -9.73
CA ASP A 488 -38.59 -2.38 -8.43
C ASP A 488 -38.59 -0.84 -8.51
N PRO A 489 -39.17 -0.13 -7.53
CA PRO A 489 -39.20 1.33 -7.52
C PRO A 489 -37.79 1.95 -7.40
N ASP A 490 -36.84 1.22 -6.84
CA ASP A 490 -35.45 1.65 -6.77
C ASP A 490 -34.72 1.29 -8.09
N GLU A 491 -34.30 2.33 -8.80
CA GLU A 491 -33.63 2.20 -10.10
C GLU A 491 -32.34 1.36 -10.02
N HIS A 492 -31.58 1.46 -8.93
CA HIS A 492 -30.35 0.68 -8.76
C HIS A 492 -30.67 -0.81 -8.60
N VAL A 493 -31.75 -1.15 -7.91
CA VAL A 493 -32.23 -2.54 -7.78
C VAL A 493 -32.64 -3.10 -9.13
N ALA A 494 -33.49 -2.39 -9.87
CA ALA A 494 -33.96 -2.82 -11.19
C ALA A 494 -32.79 -2.98 -12.19
N ARG A 495 -31.83 -2.05 -12.18
CA ARG A 495 -30.63 -2.13 -13.03
C ARG A 495 -29.77 -3.34 -12.67
N THR A 496 -29.66 -3.64 -11.38
CA THR A 496 -28.89 -4.80 -10.90
C THR A 496 -29.56 -6.11 -11.30
N ALA A 497 -30.89 -6.20 -11.22
CA ALA A 497 -31.65 -7.34 -11.71
C ALA A 497 -31.47 -7.58 -13.22
N LEU A 498 -31.52 -6.52 -14.03
CA LEU A 498 -31.24 -6.60 -15.47
C LEU A 498 -29.83 -7.12 -15.77
N ASN A 499 -28.83 -6.63 -15.04
CA ASN A 499 -27.46 -7.10 -15.17
C ASN A 499 -27.31 -8.57 -14.77
N ALA A 500 -28.00 -9.01 -13.71
CA ALA A 500 -28.01 -10.40 -13.28
C ALA A 500 -28.67 -11.32 -14.31
N LEU A 501 -29.85 -10.95 -14.82
CA LEU A 501 -30.53 -11.65 -15.92
C LEU A 501 -29.61 -11.80 -17.13
N SER A 502 -28.93 -10.72 -17.51
CA SER A 502 -28.00 -10.72 -18.65
C SER A 502 -26.82 -11.68 -18.49
N ARG A 503 -26.45 -12.05 -17.24
CA ARG A 503 -25.37 -12.99 -16.93
C ARG A 503 -25.83 -14.45 -16.90
N ILE A 504 -27.05 -14.70 -16.44
CA ILE A 504 -27.55 -16.07 -16.19
C ILE A 504 -28.40 -16.62 -17.33
N ALA A 505 -29.04 -15.75 -18.11
CA ALA A 505 -29.94 -16.19 -19.17
C ALA A 505 -29.18 -16.64 -20.43
N THR A 506 -29.74 -17.63 -21.12
CA THR A 506 -29.23 -18.21 -22.37
C THR A 506 -30.17 -17.89 -23.53
N GLU A 507 -29.75 -18.20 -24.77
CA GLU A 507 -30.58 -18.00 -25.97
C GLU A 507 -31.97 -18.68 -25.87
N ASP A 508 -32.09 -19.70 -25.04
CA ASP A 508 -33.34 -20.43 -24.77
C ASP A 508 -34.32 -19.67 -23.86
N ASP A 509 -33.86 -18.64 -23.13
CA ASP A 509 -34.69 -17.83 -22.24
C ASP A 509 -35.42 -16.73 -23.03
N ILE A 510 -36.33 -17.14 -23.91
CA ILE A 510 -37.07 -16.27 -24.84
C ILE A 510 -37.77 -15.10 -24.12
N ILE A 511 -38.33 -15.36 -22.93
CA ILE A 511 -39.00 -14.34 -22.12
C ILE A 511 -38.02 -13.25 -21.68
N VAL A 512 -36.82 -13.63 -21.21
CA VAL A 512 -35.79 -12.68 -20.79
C VAL A 512 -35.32 -11.84 -21.98
N LEU A 513 -35.11 -12.47 -23.14
CA LEU A 513 -34.78 -11.79 -24.38
C LEU A 513 -35.83 -10.78 -24.83
N TYR A 514 -37.11 -11.17 -24.77
CA TYR A 514 -38.22 -10.29 -25.10
C TYR A 514 -38.25 -9.09 -24.18
N VAL A 515 -38.18 -9.30 -22.87
CA VAL A 515 -38.18 -8.22 -21.87
C VAL A 515 -37.00 -7.26 -22.10
N ILE A 516 -35.77 -7.77 -22.31
CA ILE A 516 -34.61 -6.92 -22.58
C ILE A 516 -34.82 -6.06 -23.85
N LYS A 517 -35.47 -6.58 -24.89
CA LYS A 517 -35.80 -5.80 -26.11
C LYS A 517 -36.82 -4.70 -25.80
N GLU A 518 -37.89 -5.03 -25.10
CA GLU A 518 -38.90 -4.04 -24.70
C GLU A 518 -38.30 -2.92 -23.85
N LEU A 519 -37.39 -3.26 -22.93
CA LEU A 519 -36.67 -2.26 -22.13
C LEU A 519 -35.88 -1.24 -22.99
N THR A 520 -35.44 -1.61 -24.19
CA THR A 520 -34.72 -0.66 -25.08
C THR A 520 -35.62 0.41 -25.71
N HIS A 521 -36.94 0.22 -25.64
CA HIS A 521 -37.95 1.13 -26.16
C HIS A 521 -38.71 1.87 -25.05
N LEU A 522 -38.37 1.66 -23.78
CA LEU A 522 -38.99 2.36 -22.65
C LEU A 522 -38.69 3.87 -22.67
N SER A 523 -39.75 4.66 -22.57
CA SER A 523 -39.75 6.11 -22.38
C SER A 523 -40.40 6.43 -21.03
N SER A 524 -39.92 7.43 -20.30
CA SER A 524 -40.53 7.83 -19.02
C SER A 524 -41.92 8.42 -19.28
N PRO A 525 -42.97 8.07 -18.51
CA PRO A 525 -44.33 8.57 -18.75
C PRO A 525 -44.47 10.09 -18.54
N ASP A 526 -43.58 10.71 -17.76
CA ASP A 526 -43.71 12.12 -17.35
C ASP A 526 -42.61 13.05 -17.90
N THR A 527 -41.63 12.53 -18.65
CA THR A 527 -40.51 13.31 -19.20
C THR A 527 -40.03 12.73 -20.55
N ASP A 528 -39.65 13.58 -21.51
CA ASP A 528 -38.98 13.19 -22.77
C ASP A 528 -37.57 12.56 -22.55
N THR A 529 -37.22 12.24 -21.30
CA THR A 529 -35.98 11.59 -20.93
C THR A 529 -36.13 10.06 -21.02
N PRO A 530 -35.17 9.34 -21.63
CA PRO A 530 -35.21 7.89 -21.70
C PRO A 530 -35.18 7.28 -20.30
N HIS A 531 -35.96 6.21 -20.08
CA HIS A 531 -35.95 5.49 -18.81
C HIS A 531 -34.52 5.01 -18.49
N PRO A 532 -34.07 5.05 -17.22
CA PRO A 532 -32.67 4.71 -16.90
C PRO A 532 -32.26 3.28 -17.27
N LEU A 533 -33.21 2.33 -17.29
CA LEU A 533 -33.00 0.96 -17.76
C LEU A 533 -32.81 0.84 -19.28
N THR A 534 -33.17 1.86 -20.07
CA THR A 534 -33.11 1.83 -21.53
C THR A 534 -31.68 1.69 -22.04
N GLU A 535 -30.73 2.44 -21.47
CA GLU A 535 -29.31 2.33 -21.83
C GLU A 535 -28.69 1.02 -21.36
N ALA A 536 -29.05 0.56 -20.15
CA ALA A 536 -28.61 -0.74 -19.64
C ALA A 536 -29.14 -1.90 -20.50
N GLY A 537 -30.39 -1.83 -20.96
CA GLY A 537 -31.01 -2.79 -21.88
C GLY A 537 -30.32 -2.83 -23.24
N LYS A 538 -30.01 -1.65 -23.82
CA LYS A 538 -29.24 -1.55 -25.07
C LYS A 538 -27.86 -2.20 -24.94
N MET A 539 -27.16 -1.96 -23.83
CA MET A 539 -25.87 -2.59 -23.55
C MET A 539 -25.98 -4.11 -23.38
N ALA A 540 -26.98 -4.59 -22.64
CA ALA A 540 -27.25 -6.02 -22.46
C ALA A 540 -27.51 -6.73 -23.80
N LEU A 541 -28.40 -6.17 -24.62
CA LEU A 541 -28.74 -6.69 -25.94
C LEU A 541 -27.52 -6.70 -26.89
N LYS A 542 -26.69 -5.66 -26.84
CA LYS A 542 -25.43 -5.60 -27.61
C LYS A 542 -24.47 -6.71 -27.19
N LYS A 543 -24.29 -6.93 -25.88
CA LYS A 543 -23.45 -8.02 -25.35
C LYS A 543 -23.95 -9.39 -25.78
N TRP A 544 -25.27 -9.62 -25.72
CA TRP A 544 -25.89 -10.85 -26.19
C TRP A 544 -25.65 -11.10 -27.68
N ARG A 545 -25.90 -10.11 -28.54
CA ARG A 545 -25.62 -10.21 -29.99
C ARG A 545 -24.14 -10.53 -30.28
N GLN A 546 -23.22 -10.00 -29.47
CA GLN A 546 -21.79 -10.32 -29.59
C GLN A 546 -21.46 -11.73 -29.11
N ALA A 547 -22.09 -12.19 -28.03
CA ALA A 547 -21.91 -13.55 -27.49
C ALA A 547 -22.43 -14.59 -28.49
N VAL A 548 -23.63 -14.40 -29.06
CA VAL A 548 -24.20 -15.26 -30.11
C VAL A 548 -23.24 -15.35 -31.30
N LYS A 549 -22.76 -14.20 -31.81
CA LYS A 549 -21.79 -14.15 -32.94
C LYS A 549 -20.46 -14.85 -32.64
N LYS A 550 -19.99 -14.85 -31.39
CA LYS A 550 -18.77 -15.56 -30.95
C LYS A 550 -19.03 -17.06 -30.76
N GLY A 551 -20.18 -17.45 -30.22
CA GLY A 551 -20.61 -18.83 -30.04
C GLY A 551 -20.82 -19.55 -31.38
N SER A 552 -21.43 -18.86 -32.35
CA SER A 552 -21.55 -19.35 -33.73
C SER A 552 -20.18 -19.47 -34.43
N ARG A 553 -19.23 -18.56 -34.16
CA ARG A 553 -17.84 -18.68 -34.66
C ARG A 553 -17.05 -19.84 -34.03
N LYS A 554 -17.23 -20.14 -32.73
CA LYS A 554 -16.61 -21.31 -32.09
C LYS A 554 -17.19 -22.63 -32.60
N LYS A 555 -18.51 -22.70 -32.84
CA LYS A 555 -19.16 -23.87 -33.47
C LYS A 555 -18.75 -24.07 -34.94
N LEU A 556 -18.40 -23.00 -35.67
CA LEU A 556 -17.89 -23.06 -37.05
C LEU A 556 -16.42 -23.49 -37.17
N HIS A 557 -15.62 -23.40 -36.10
CA HIS A 557 -14.21 -23.84 -36.09
C HIS A 557 -13.97 -25.21 -35.45
N SER A 558 -15.00 -25.85 -34.89
CA SER A 558 -14.95 -27.25 -34.43
C SER A 558 -15.50 -28.25 -35.45
N SER A 559 -15.66 -27.82 -36.70
CA SER A 559 -16.01 -28.67 -37.85
C SER A 559 -14.97 -28.48 -38.95
N PHE A 560 -13.73 -28.88 -38.65
CA PHE A 560 -12.73 -29.33 -39.62
C PHE A 560 -11.78 -30.31 -38.91
#